data_AF-A0A445AF57-F1
#
_entry.id   AF-A0A445AF57-F1
#
_cell.length_a   1.000
_cell.length_b   1.000
_cell.length_c   1.000
_cell.angle_alpha   90.00
_cell.angle_beta   90.00
_cell.angle_gamma   90.00
#
_symmetry.space_group_name_H-M   'P 1'
#
loop_
_entity.id
_entity.type
_entity.pdbx_description
1 polymer ?
#
loop_
_entity_poly.entity_id
_entity_poly.type
_entity_poly.pdbx_seq_one_letter_code
_entity_poly.pdbx_strand_id
1 'polypeptide(L)'
;MNDEARAIGERIEEIEQQDESYRVLSQNDSIAQVFGKEKPGRVCGVGFGPTPSQLFGPNSHGHGNGVQLEETQKKLIELEAQLEGEKLKRKAMGDEAAADKKKMKAMESALIYLFQRQGEELPPDIAAGMRFVE
;
A
#
# COMPACT_ATOMS: atom_id res chain seq x y z
N MET A 1 15.58 -40.02 47.11
CA MET A 1 15.59 -38.54 47.20
C MET A 1 16.88 -38.09 46.54
N ASN A 2 16.84 -37.09 45.65
CA ASN A 2 18.00 -36.69 44.87
C ASN A 2 18.94 -35.86 45.76
N ASP A 3 20.12 -36.39 46.09
CA ASP A 3 21.11 -35.73 46.95
C ASP A 3 21.53 -34.35 46.42
N GLU A 4 21.43 -34.14 45.11
CA GLU A 4 21.66 -32.85 44.46
C GLU A 4 20.64 -31.78 44.86
N ALA A 5 19.36 -32.17 44.99
CA ALA A 5 18.32 -31.25 45.44
C ALA A 5 18.51 -30.84 46.92
N ARG A 6 19.04 -31.74 47.75
CA ARG A 6 19.39 -31.43 49.15
C ARG A 6 20.56 -30.43 49.21
N ALA A 7 21.62 -30.68 48.43
CA ALA A 7 22.80 -29.81 48.39
C ALA A 7 22.47 -28.39 47.88
N ILE A 8 21.53 -28.26 46.93
CA ILE A 8 21.04 -26.95 46.47
C ILE A 8 20.25 -26.24 47.58
N GLY A 9 19.39 -26.97 48.30
CA GLY A 9 18.63 -26.41 49.43
C GLY A 9 19.52 -25.87 50.54
N GLU A 10 20.53 -26.65 50.94
CA GLU A 10 21.51 -26.25 51.97
C GLU A 10 22.33 -25.02 51.54
N ARG A 11 22.74 -24.92 50.26
CA ARG A 11 23.44 -23.73 49.74
C ARG A 11 22.59 -22.47 49.73
N ILE A 12 21.29 -22.58 49.46
CA ILE A 12 20.37 -21.43 49.49
C ILE A 12 20.21 -20.94 50.93
N GLU A 13 20.01 -21.87 51.87
CA GLU A 13 19.86 -21.55 53.29
C GLU A 13 21.13 -20.90 53.87
N GLU A 14 22.32 -21.31 53.43
CA GLU A 14 23.59 -20.66 53.81
C GLU A 14 23.70 -19.22 53.29
N ILE A 15 23.31 -18.98 52.03
CA ILE A 15 23.31 -17.63 51.43
C ILE A 15 22.31 -16.72 52.16
N GLU A 16 21.11 -17.24 52.45
CA GLU A 16 20.08 -16.55 53.23
C GLU A 16 20.44 -16.36 54.72
N GLN A 17 21.50 -16.97 55.24
CA GLN A 17 22.02 -16.69 56.58
C GLN A 17 23.20 -15.72 56.58
N GLN A 18 23.90 -15.59 55.45
CA GLN A 18 25.01 -14.66 55.26
C GLN A 18 24.54 -13.25 54.84
N ASP A 19 23.36 -13.13 54.23
CA ASP A 19 22.84 -11.86 53.73
C ASP A 19 22.24 -11.00 54.85
N GLU A 20 23.06 -10.40 55.71
CA GLU A 20 22.61 -9.49 56.76
C GLU A 20 21.71 -8.31 56.28
N SER A 21 21.55 -8.10 54.96
CA SER A 21 20.56 -7.22 54.34
C SER A 21 19.14 -7.38 54.90
N TYR A 22 18.63 -8.62 55.10
CA TYR A 22 17.28 -8.83 55.67
C TYR A 22 17.16 -8.41 57.15
N ARG A 23 18.28 -8.26 57.86
CA ARG A 23 18.34 -7.71 59.23
C ARG A 23 18.47 -6.19 59.24
N VAL A 24 18.94 -5.60 58.13
CA VAL A 24 19.32 -4.18 58.01
C VAL A 24 18.33 -3.37 57.14
N LEU A 25 17.25 -3.98 56.64
CA LEU A 25 16.11 -3.21 56.11
C LEU A 25 15.44 -2.44 57.25
N SER A 26 15.99 -1.27 57.53
CA SER A 26 15.46 -0.30 58.48
C SER A 26 14.01 -0.04 58.11
N GLN A 27 13.11 -0.19 59.08
CA GLN A 27 11.67 -0.02 58.89
C GLN A 27 11.30 1.39 58.38
N ASN A 28 12.26 2.32 58.36
CA ASN A 28 12.14 3.70 57.90
C ASN A 28 13.02 4.03 56.67
N ASP A 29 13.52 3.03 55.93
CA ASP A 29 14.21 3.34 54.68
C ASP A 29 13.22 3.94 53.66
N SER A 30 13.77 4.72 52.72
CA SER A 30 12.96 5.46 51.76
C SER A 30 12.13 4.54 50.86
N ILE A 31 12.53 3.27 50.69
CA ILE A 31 11.83 2.32 49.83
C ILE A 31 10.61 1.71 50.53
N ALA A 32 10.73 1.32 51.81
CA ALA A 32 9.62 0.82 52.62
C ALA A 32 8.59 1.92 52.93
N GLN A 33 9.01 3.18 52.98
CA GLN A 33 8.08 4.31 53.12
C GLN A 33 7.16 4.46 51.90
N VAL A 34 7.68 4.22 50.68
CA VAL A 34 6.93 4.40 49.43
C VAL A 34 6.14 3.14 49.07
N PHE A 35 6.75 1.96 49.20
CA PHE A 35 6.17 0.69 48.74
C PHE A 35 5.61 -0.19 49.86
N GLY A 36 5.83 0.18 51.12
CA GLY A 36 5.48 -0.65 52.28
C GLY A 36 6.51 -1.75 52.54
N LYS A 37 6.29 -2.56 53.58
CA LYS A 37 7.17 -3.69 53.92
C LYS A 37 7.17 -4.72 52.78
N GLU A 38 8.37 -5.02 52.28
CA GLU A 38 8.60 -6.12 51.34
C GLU A 38 8.15 -7.46 51.96
N LYS A 39 7.55 -8.33 51.15
CA LYS A 39 7.11 -9.66 51.56
C LYS A 39 7.89 -10.72 50.78
N PRO A 40 8.75 -11.52 51.44
CA PRO A 40 9.52 -12.57 50.78
C PRO A 40 8.62 -13.51 49.97
N GLY A 41 9.04 -13.87 48.76
CA GLY A 41 8.31 -14.76 47.86
C GLY A 41 7.19 -14.12 47.05
N ARG A 42 6.96 -12.80 47.17
CA ARG A 42 6.12 -12.05 46.22
C ARG A 42 6.98 -11.07 45.43
N VAL A 43 6.94 -11.20 44.11
CA VAL A 43 7.53 -10.21 43.21
C VAL A 43 6.66 -8.95 43.27
N CYS A 44 7.14 -7.90 43.93
CA CYS A 44 6.58 -6.55 43.82
C CYS A 44 7.02 -5.95 42.47
N GLY A 45 6.33 -6.30 41.39
CA GLY A 45 6.57 -5.69 40.09
C GLY A 45 6.15 -4.22 40.09
N VAL A 46 6.96 -3.35 39.48
CA VAL A 46 6.57 -1.96 39.16
C VAL A 46 5.63 -1.97 37.95
N GLY A 47 4.43 -2.50 38.15
CA GLY A 47 3.40 -2.60 37.10
C GLY A 47 2.52 -1.36 37.04
N PHE A 48 2.13 -0.93 35.84
CA PHE A 48 1.11 0.10 35.62
C PHE A 48 -0.29 -0.41 36.01
N GLY A 49 -0.55 -0.61 37.31
CA GLY A 49 -1.87 -0.94 37.85
C GLY A 49 -2.55 -2.18 37.20
N PRO A 50 -3.84 -2.42 37.47
CA PRO A 50 -4.59 -3.42 36.73
C PRO A 50 -4.70 -2.95 35.28
N THR A 51 -4.03 -3.66 34.36
CA THR A 51 -4.19 -3.46 32.92
C THR A 51 -5.67 -3.64 32.57
N PRO A 52 -6.37 -2.61 32.06
CA PRO A 52 -7.73 -2.81 31.57
C PRO A 52 -7.69 -3.87 30.46
N SER A 53 -8.38 -5.00 30.65
CA SER A 53 -8.45 -6.12 29.71
C SER A 53 -9.18 -5.79 28.40
N GLN A 54 -9.53 -4.51 28.18
CA GLN A 54 -10.14 -3.99 26.96
C GLN A 54 -9.15 -3.36 25.97
N LEU A 55 -7.85 -3.65 26.08
CA LEU A 55 -6.90 -3.17 25.06
C LEU A 55 -7.13 -3.83 23.67
N PHE A 56 -7.90 -4.91 23.60
CA PHE A 56 -8.24 -5.59 22.35
C PHE A 56 -9.75 -5.85 22.22
N GLY A 57 -10.54 -4.77 22.21
CA GLY A 57 -11.85 -4.81 21.54
C GLY A 57 -11.67 -4.88 20.01
N PRO A 58 -12.68 -5.33 19.23
CA PRO A 58 -12.61 -5.36 17.77
C PRO A 58 -12.72 -3.94 17.19
N ASN A 59 -11.66 -3.14 17.37
CA ASN A 59 -11.49 -1.85 16.71
C ASN A 59 -10.28 -1.92 15.78
N SER A 60 -10.31 -2.84 14.82
CA SER A 60 -9.48 -2.77 13.61
C SER A 60 -10.34 -2.50 12.39
N HIS A 61 -11.41 -1.72 12.52
CA HIS A 61 -11.83 -0.94 11.36
C HIS A 61 -10.79 0.17 11.24
N GLY A 62 -9.78 -0.09 10.40
CA GLY A 62 -8.74 0.87 10.07
C GLY A 62 -9.42 2.18 9.74
N HIS A 63 -9.25 3.17 10.61
CA HIS A 63 -9.72 4.53 10.39
C HIS A 63 -8.80 5.17 9.34
N GLY A 64 -8.88 4.66 8.11
CA GLY A 64 -8.24 5.24 6.94
C GLY A 64 -9.15 6.35 6.43
N ASN A 65 -8.90 7.58 6.89
CA ASN A 65 -9.29 8.87 6.30
C ASN A 65 -10.48 8.79 5.31
N GLY A 66 -11.72 8.97 5.78
CA GLY A 66 -12.90 9.07 4.89
C GLY A 66 -12.72 10.10 3.76
N VAL A 67 -11.92 11.15 4.01
CA VAL A 67 -11.49 12.15 3.02
C VAL A 67 -10.65 11.54 1.88
N GLN A 68 -9.74 10.60 2.16
CA GLN A 68 -8.97 9.92 1.10
C GLN A 68 -9.84 9.00 0.25
N LEU A 69 -10.83 8.34 0.85
CA LEU A 69 -11.75 7.48 0.11
C LEU A 69 -12.64 8.31 -0.81
N GLU A 70 -13.18 9.44 -0.33
CA GLU A 70 -13.93 10.38 -1.16
C GLU A 70 -13.09 10.96 -2.31
N GLU A 71 -11.85 11.37 -2.03
CA GLU A 71 -10.95 11.90 -3.06
C GLU A 71 -10.57 10.84 -4.11
N THR A 72 -10.32 9.61 -3.71
CA THR A 72 -10.01 8.51 -4.64
C THR A 72 -11.23 8.14 -5.48
N GLN A 73 -12.41 8.09 -4.89
CA GLN A 73 -13.66 7.84 -5.60
C GLN A 73 -13.97 8.95 -6.61
N LYS A 74 -13.77 10.23 -6.23
CA LYS A 74 -13.92 11.37 -7.14
C LYS A 74 -12.94 11.32 -8.32
N LYS A 75 -11.66 11.02 -8.04
CA LYS A 75 -10.64 10.85 -9.10
C LYS A 75 -10.97 9.71 -10.05
N LEU A 76 -11.55 8.62 -9.54
CA LEU A 76 -11.93 7.47 -10.36
C LEU A 76 -13.03 7.84 -11.36
N ILE A 77 -14.07 8.55 -10.91
CA ILE A 77 -15.16 9.06 -11.77
C ILE A 77 -14.61 10.05 -12.82
N GLU A 78 -13.70 10.94 -12.41
CA GLU A 78 -13.08 11.89 -13.33
C GLU A 78 -12.26 11.18 -14.43
N LEU A 79 -11.48 10.17 -14.05
CA LEU A 79 -10.69 9.38 -14.99
C LEU A 79 -11.57 8.55 -15.94
N GLU A 80 -12.68 7.97 -15.47
CA GLU A 80 -13.65 7.29 -16.34
C GLU A 80 -14.22 8.23 -17.40
N ALA A 81 -14.61 9.46 -17.01
CA ALA A 81 -15.12 10.45 -17.94
C ALA A 81 -14.07 10.88 -18.97
N GLN A 82 -12.81 11.07 -18.55
CA GLN A 82 -11.71 11.39 -19.47
C GLN A 82 -11.47 10.25 -20.46
N LEU A 83 -11.47 8.99 -19.99
CA LEU A 83 -11.24 7.82 -20.83
C LEU A 83 -12.36 7.63 -21.86
N GLU A 84 -13.62 7.83 -21.47
CA GLU A 84 -14.74 7.80 -22.40
C GLU A 84 -14.63 8.91 -23.46
N GLY A 85 -14.30 10.12 -23.03
CA GLY A 85 -14.08 11.25 -23.93
C GLY A 85 -12.92 11.03 -24.91
N GLU A 86 -11.80 10.46 -24.45
CA GLU A 86 -10.65 10.15 -25.30
C GLU A 86 -10.96 9.04 -26.31
N LYS A 87 -11.70 8.01 -25.89
CA LYS A 87 -12.16 6.93 -26.77
C LYS A 87 -13.07 7.46 -27.88
N LEU A 88 -13.96 8.40 -27.56
CA LEU A 88 -14.80 9.07 -28.56
C LEU A 88 -13.97 9.91 -29.54
N LYS A 89 -12.98 10.67 -29.06
CA LYS A 89 -12.05 11.43 -29.92
C LYS A 89 -11.28 10.52 -30.88
N ARG A 90 -10.77 9.39 -30.38
CA ARG A 90 -10.04 8.42 -31.20
C ARG A 90 -10.92 7.80 -32.29
N LYS A 91 -12.19 7.49 -31.97
CA LYS A 91 -13.17 7.03 -32.96
C LYS A 91 -13.42 8.08 -34.04
N ALA A 92 -13.70 9.33 -33.63
CA ALA A 92 -13.94 10.42 -34.56
C ALA A 92 -12.74 10.65 -35.51
N MET A 93 -11.52 10.66 -34.99
CA MET A 93 -10.31 10.78 -35.80
C MET A 93 -10.14 9.59 -36.77
N GLY A 94 -10.50 8.38 -36.34
CA GLY A 94 -10.50 7.20 -37.20
C GLY A 94 -11.51 7.29 -38.34
N ASP A 95 -12.72 7.76 -38.07
CA ASP A 95 -13.78 7.94 -39.07
C ASP A 95 -13.40 9.04 -40.08
N GLU A 96 -12.81 10.14 -39.62
CA GLU A 96 -12.28 11.21 -40.47
C GLU A 96 -11.17 10.71 -41.40
N ALA A 97 -10.19 9.98 -40.85
CA ALA A 97 -9.13 9.36 -41.64
C ALA A 97 -9.67 8.37 -42.68
N ALA A 98 -10.72 7.60 -42.34
CA ALA A 98 -11.38 6.70 -43.27
C ALA A 98 -12.11 7.46 -44.39
N ALA A 99 -12.73 8.60 -44.08
CA ALA A 99 -13.37 9.46 -45.07
C ALA A 99 -12.33 10.08 -46.03
N ASP A 100 -11.20 10.55 -45.51
CA ASP A 100 -10.15 11.14 -46.33
C ASP A 100 -9.45 10.12 -47.22
N LYS A 101 -9.22 8.88 -46.73
CA LYS A 101 -8.74 7.77 -47.56
C LYS A 101 -9.68 7.49 -48.74
N LYS A 102 -11.01 7.54 -48.52
CA LYS A 102 -12.01 7.38 -49.60
C LYS A 102 -11.94 8.53 -50.61
N LYS A 103 -11.84 9.78 -50.15
CA LYS A 103 -11.69 10.95 -51.05
C LYS A 103 -10.44 10.84 -51.90
N MET A 104 -9.31 10.43 -51.30
CA MET A 104 -8.06 10.29 -52.03
C MET A 104 -8.13 9.20 -53.11
N LYS A 105 -8.73 8.03 -52.80
CA LYS A 105 -8.99 6.99 -53.81
C LYS A 105 -9.90 7.47 -54.94
N ALA A 106 -10.91 8.29 -54.62
CA ALA A 106 -11.78 8.88 -55.64
C ALA A 106 -11.03 9.86 -56.55
N MET A 107 -10.17 10.70 -55.99
CA MET A 107 -9.31 11.61 -56.75
C MET A 107 -8.31 10.86 -57.63
N GLU A 108 -7.68 9.79 -57.11
CA GLU A 108 -6.80 8.91 -57.88
C GLU A 108 -7.52 8.30 -59.09
N SER A 109 -8.73 7.76 -58.87
CA SER A 109 -9.54 7.18 -59.94
C SER A 109 -9.90 8.23 -61.01
N ALA A 110 -10.22 9.47 -60.60
CA ALA A 110 -10.51 10.55 -61.52
C ALA A 110 -9.27 10.98 -62.33
N LEU A 111 -8.09 11.03 -61.70
CA LEU A 111 -6.85 11.37 -62.37
C LEU A 111 -6.49 10.33 -63.43
N ILE A 112 -6.58 9.04 -63.08
CA ILE A 112 -6.37 7.92 -64.01
C ILE A 112 -7.29 8.05 -65.22
N TYR A 113 -8.58 8.34 -65.00
CA TYR A 113 -9.55 8.52 -66.07
C TYR A 113 -9.19 9.67 -67.04
N LEU A 114 -8.69 10.80 -66.53
CA LEU A 114 -8.30 11.95 -67.34
C LEU A 114 -7.09 11.64 -68.24
N PHE A 115 -6.05 11.00 -67.68
CA PHE A 115 -4.85 10.63 -68.44
C PHE A 115 -5.16 9.62 -69.55
N GLN A 116 -6.00 8.62 -69.26
CA GLN A 116 -6.50 7.68 -70.27
C GLN A 116 -7.20 8.41 -71.44
N ARG A 117 -7.97 9.46 -71.16
CA ARG A 117 -8.64 10.26 -72.21
C ARG A 117 -7.67 11.07 -73.05
N GLN A 118 -6.57 11.52 -72.47
CA GLN A 118 -5.52 12.27 -73.17
C GLN A 118 -4.59 11.37 -74.00
N GLY A 119 -4.67 10.04 -73.82
CA GLY A 119 -3.77 9.08 -74.46
C GLY A 119 -2.36 9.10 -73.88
N GLU A 120 -2.19 9.70 -72.70
CA GLU A 120 -0.93 9.78 -71.97
C GLU A 120 -0.95 8.80 -70.79
N GLU A 121 0.21 8.24 -70.46
CA GLU A 121 0.38 7.40 -69.28
C GLU A 121 0.73 8.25 -68.06
N LEU A 122 0.25 7.83 -66.89
CA LEU A 122 0.49 8.56 -65.64
C LEU A 122 1.99 8.50 -65.27
N PRO A 123 2.64 9.62 -64.91
CA PRO A 123 4.05 9.62 -64.58
C PRO A 123 4.43 8.61 -63.48
N PRO A 124 5.55 7.87 -63.62
CA PRO A 124 5.94 6.81 -62.68
C PRO A 124 6.04 7.26 -61.21
N ASP A 125 6.52 8.47 -60.96
CA ASP A 125 6.68 9.03 -59.62
C ASP A 125 5.34 9.26 -58.90
N ILE A 126 4.31 9.64 -59.67
CA ILE A 126 2.95 9.85 -59.17
C ILE A 126 2.26 8.50 -58.93
N ALA A 127 2.44 7.56 -59.87
CA ALA A 127 1.92 6.19 -59.74
C ALA A 127 2.58 5.41 -58.58
N ALA A 128 3.83 5.74 -58.23
CA ALA A 128 4.48 5.20 -57.04
C ALA A 128 3.86 5.76 -55.75
N GLY A 129 3.59 7.07 -55.69
CA GLY A 129 2.96 7.73 -54.54
C GLY A 129 1.56 7.21 -54.22
N MET A 130 0.78 6.84 -55.23
CA MET A 130 -0.57 6.28 -55.08
C MET A 130 -0.61 4.90 -54.41
N ARG A 131 0.47 4.10 -54.52
CA ARG A 131 0.55 2.74 -53.95
C ARG A 131 0.75 2.70 -52.43
N PHE A 132 1.09 3.82 -51.79
CA PHE A 132 1.35 3.89 -50.34
C PHE A 132 0.09 3.99 -49.47
N VAL A 133 -1.11 4.04 -50.07
CA VAL A 133 -2.37 4.30 -49.36
C VAL A 133 -3.16 3.02 -49.07
N GLU A 134 -2.58 1.83 -49.26
CA GLU A 134 -3.31 0.56 -49.07
C GLU A 134 -3.55 0.22 -47.60
#